data_AF-A0AB34KZJ3-F1
#
_entry.id   AF-A0AB34KZJ3-F1
#
_cell.length_a   1.000
_cell.length_b   1.000
_cell.length_c   1.000
_cell.angle_alpha   90.00
_cell.angle_beta   90.00
_cell.angle_gamma   90.00
#
_symmetry.space_group_name_H-M   'P 1'
#
loop_
_entity.id
_entity.type
_entity.pdbx_description
1 polymer ?
#
loop_
_entity_poly.entity_id
_entity_poly.type
_entity_poly.pdbx_seq_one_letter_code
_entity_poly.pdbx_strand_id
1 'polypeptide(L)'
;MSASVGDENISIPGSSWRMLWTGQFNEFQLDIVGFLAILGEGSILSTAQISALSCLFYLPRLIPAPQALLQTKRPSALPSEPATVTAVYSGNIKEHIPHIAHVLLAREMPPFTVRCIVVKANKALQAKPVTKVDTLLRGQPAIARTPSNKHDPPLVKLRAYGPLAWVTLLGFFMSLALLIVSLVLGDGMSLLATLLLSALSTMVGISNKWELKLPRYSNSSANLPAGDVVIRFPNKSFLIVICEEEVARELFWAVEEIQYRVRDATAYRLISLVGTMMLMLGVIVLANAKLPLKFCWTGAYLVLNAAHWSAAALPQRLHWDLSCFDIEEHGIAGGPANRTYMDALGKAITVTKSVEWLRHGQAVPFTQKWNEWLLEAEKAANTVGHRTDVVADRLWRTARSDNMGTVWDVPGKDVWTARSSWDKINCKPPESSSTADKYTGEPAVGPLRKSSKYDV
;
A
#
# COMPACT_ATOMS: atom_id res chain seq x y z
N MET A 1 57.74 44.13 -0.28
CA MET A 1 56.41 43.67 0.18
C MET A 1 55.51 43.56 -1.03
N SER A 2 55.52 42.41 -1.69
CA SER A 2 54.64 42.10 -2.83
C SER A 2 53.44 41.33 -2.31
N ALA A 3 52.27 41.95 -2.30
CA ALA A 3 51.01 41.26 -2.04
C ALA A 3 50.55 40.58 -3.33
N SER A 4 50.41 39.25 -3.27
CA SER A 4 49.78 38.42 -4.29
C SER A 4 48.28 38.73 -4.33
N VAL A 5 47.81 39.24 -5.47
CA VAL A 5 46.39 39.29 -5.81
C VAL A 5 45.97 37.87 -6.16
N GLY A 6 45.02 37.33 -5.41
CA GLY A 6 44.44 36.01 -5.66
C GLY A 6 43.63 36.01 -6.95
N ASP A 7 43.87 35.01 -7.78
CA ASP A 7 43.07 34.68 -8.96
C ASP A 7 41.67 34.20 -8.52
N GLU A 8 40.73 35.12 -8.39
CA GLU A 8 39.31 34.79 -8.37
C GLU A 8 38.78 34.77 -9.82
N ASN A 9 38.63 33.57 -10.38
CA ASN A 9 37.96 33.32 -11.66
C ASN A 9 36.46 33.68 -11.57
N ILE A 10 36.15 34.97 -11.62
CA ILE A 10 34.78 35.46 -11.80
C ILE A 10 34.49 35.50 -13.29
N SER A 11 33.59 34.63 -13.76
CA SER A 11 33.16 34.60 -15.15
C SER A 11 32.16 35.73 -15.44
N ILE A 12 32.60 36.75 -16.19
CA ILE A 12 31.77 37.89 -16.64
C ILE A 12 31.00 37.48 -17.91
N PRO A 13 29.66 37.66 -17.98
CA PRO A 13 28.90 37.20 -19.12
C PRO A 13 29.04 38.08 -20.36
N GLY A 14 29.59 37.48 -21.44
CA GLY A 14 29.60 38.04 -22.78
C GLY A 14 28.32 37.73 -23.56
N SER A 15 28.02 38.53 -24.58
CA SER A 15 26.77 38.53 -25.37
C SER A 15 26.53 37.32 -26.28
N SER A 16 27.22 36.20 -26.08
CA SER A 16 27.09 35.01 -26.92
C SER A 16 26.97 33.72 -26.11
N TRP A 17 26.18 32.77 -26.63
CA TRP A 17 25.97 31.42 -26.08
C TRP A 17 27.26 30.58 -25.90
N ARG A 18 28.40 31.08 -26.37
CA ARG A 18 29.74 30.49 -26.15
C ARG A 18 30.15 30.46 -24.68
N MET A 19 29.50 31.23 -23.80
CA MET A 19 29.80 31.21 -22.37
C MET A 19 29.35 29.91 -21.66
N LEU A 20 28.38 29.18 -22.22
CA LEU A 20 27.85 27.95 -21.60
C LEU A 20 28.78 26.74 -21.81
N TRP A 21 29.72 26.80 -22.75
CA TRP A 21 30.58 25.67 -23.11
C TRP A 21 32.02 26.15 -23.26
N THR A 22 32.89 25.72 -22.35
CA THR A 22 34.34 25.93 -22.53
C THR A 22 34.77 25.20 -23.81
N GLY A 23 35.52 25.88 -24.68
CA GLY A 23 35.90 25.35 -26.00
C GLY A 23 36.83 24.13 -25.96
N GLN A 24 37.22 23.66 -24.76
CA GLN A 24 38.07 22.50 -24.55
C GLN A 24 37.41 21.52 -23.56
N PHE A 25 36.88 20.42 -24.10
CA PHE A 25 36.27 19.35 -23.29
C PHE A 25 37.25 18.64 -22.35
N ASN A 26 38.56 18.84 -22.50
CA ASN A 26 39.58 18.25 -21.62
C ASN A 26 39.63 18.89 -20.23
N GLU A 27 39.16 20.13 -20.05
CA GLU A 27 39.16 20.83 -18.76
C GLU A 27 37.85 20.65 -17.99
N PHE A 28 36.86 19.97 -18.59
CA PHE A 28 35.55 19.79 -17.97
C PHE A 28 35.62 18.74 -16.86
N GLN A 29 35.39 19.16 -15.62
CA GLN A 29 35.26 18.27 -14.47
C GLN A 29 33.77 18.01 -14.18
N LEU A 30 33.32 16.78 -14.40
CA LEU A 30 31.96 16.35 -14.04
C LEU A 30 31.95 15.76 -12.62
N ASP A 31 31.23 16.39 -11.70
CA ASP A 31 31.00 15.86 -10.35
C ASP A 31 29.90 14.79 -10.33
N ILE A 32 30.25 13.58 -10.77
CA ILE A 32 29.35 12.44 -10.81
C ILE A 32 28.86 11.99 -9.41
N VAL A 33 29.63 12.28 -8.36
CA VAL A 33 29.35 11.82 -7.00
C VAL A 33 28.12 12.54 -6.45
N GLY A 34 28.04 13.86 -6.62
CA GLY A 34 26.86 14.64 -6.22
C GLY A 34 25.58 14.19 -6.92
N PHE A 35 25.66 13.88 -8.23
CA PHE A 35 24.52 13.36 -8.99
C PHE A 35 24.03 12.01 -8.45
N LEU A 36 24.95 11.08 -8.15
CA LEU A 36 24.62 9.74 -7.65
C LEU A 36 24.00 9.77 -6.25
N ALA A 37 24.44 10.70 -5.40
CA ALA A 37 24.00 10.81 -4.02
C ALA A 37 22.56 11.36 -3.90
N ILE A 38 22.18 12.31 -4.76
CA ILE A 38 20.94 13.09 -4.58
C ILE A 38 19.78 12.55 -5.44
N LEU A 39 20.06 12.00 -6.62
CA LEU A 39 18.99 11.64 -7.56
C LEU A 39 18.39 10.27 -7.29
N GLY A 40 17.11 10.26 -6.96
CA GLY A 40 16.25 9.07 -7.02
C GLY A 40 15.95 8.39 -5.70
N GLU A 41 16.50 8.86 -4.58
CA GLU A 41 16.27 8.29 -3.24
C GLU A 41 14.77 8.09 -2.94
N GLY A 42 13.95 9.14 -3.07
CA GLY A 42 12.51 9.04 -2.81
C GLY A 42 11.78 8.04 -3.73
N SER A 43 12.13 8.01 -5.02
CA SER A 43 11.50 7.10 -5.98
C SER A 43 11.80 5.63 -5.69
N ILE A 44 13.02 5.34 -5.23
CA ILE A 44 13.46 3.99 -4.91
C ILE A 44 12.87 3.54 -3.59
N LEU A 45 12.83 4.40 -2.57
CA LEU A 45 12.20 4.08 -1.29
C LEU A 45 10.72 3.72 -1.47
N SER A 46 9.99 4.46 -2.30
CA SER A 46 8.56 4.19 -2.55
C SER A 46 8.30 2.83 -3.22
N THR A 47 9.25 2.34 -4.03
CA THR A 47 9.14 1.09 -4.79
C THR A 47 9.98 -0.06 -4.20
N ALA A 48 10.73 0.19 -3.12
CA ALA A 48 11.69 -0.75 -2.53
C ALA A 48 11.01 -2.03 -2.04
N GLN A 49 9.92 -1.89 -1.29
CA GLN A 49 9.20 -3.03 -0.70
C GLN A 49 8.63 -3.95 -1.78
N ILE A 50 8.06 -3.36 -2.82
CA ILE A 50 7.52 -4.08 -3.97
C ILE A 50 8.65 -4.75 -4.77
N SER A 51 9.77 -4.05 -5.00
CA SER A 51 10.93 -4.59 -5.73
C SER A 51 11.50 -5.83 -5.05
N ALA A 52 11.59 -5.79 -3.72
CA ALA A 52 12.17 -6.87 -2.93
C ALA A 52 11.37 -8.18 -3.02
N LEU A 53 10.09 -8.15 -3.40
CA LEU A 53 9.31 -9.37 -3.64
C LEU A 53 9.80 -10.16 -4.86
N SER A 54 10.37 -9.50 -5.87
CA SER A 54 10.86 -10.18 -7.08
C SER A 54 12.19 -10.91 -6.85
N CYS A 55 12.42 -12.01 -7.59
CA CYS A 55 13.74 -12.66 -7.63
C CYS A 55 14.79 -11.80 -8.38
N LEU A 56 14.34 -10.94 -9.30
CA LEU A 56 15.20 -9.98 -10.02
C LEU A 56 15.90 -8.99 -9.09
N PHE A 57 15.46 -8.89 -7.84
CA PHE A 57 16.11 -8.09 -6.82
C PHE A 57 17.52 -8.61 -6.45
N TYR A 58 17.83 -9.87 -6.76
CA TYR A 58 19.18 -10.45 -6.59
C TYR A 58 20.16 -10.15 -7.73
N LEU A 59 19.68 -9.59 -8.83
CA LEU A 59 20.46 -9.41 -10.04
C LEU A 59 21.50 -8.27 -9.86
N PRO A 60 22.76 -8.43 -10.30
CA PRO A 60 23.78 -7.39 -10.22
C PRO A 60 23.45 -6.25 -11.17
N ARG A 61 22.92 -5.15 -10.65
CA ARG A 61 22.45 -4.02 -11.46
C ARG A 61 22.92 -2.68 -10.89
N LEU A 62 22.75 -1.63 -11.69
CA LEU A 62 22.88 -0.27 -11.20
C LEU A 62 21.60 0.16 -10.49
N ILE A 63 21.76 0.73 -9.31
CA ILE A 63 20.68 1.31 -8.49
C ILE A 63 21.06 2.77 -8.24
N PRO A 64 20.20 3.75 -8.57
CA PRO A 64 20.41 5.13 -8.13
C PRO A 64 20.38 5.20 -6.60
N ALA A 65 21.13 6.08 -5.94
CA ALA A 65 21.03 6.30 -4.49
C ALA A 65 20.88 5.01 -3.61
N PRO A 66 21.77 4.00 -3.73
CA PRO A 66 21.62 2.71 -3.05
C PRO A 66 21.67 2.82 -1.52
N GLN A 67 22.24 3.92 -0.98
CA GLN A 67 22.23 4.23 0.45
C GLN A 67 20.82 4.23 1.05
N ALA A 68 19.81 4.59 0.26
CA ALA A 68 18.41 4.63 0.69
C ALA A 68 17.90 3.25 1.15
N LEU A 69 18.47 2.16 0.62
CA LEU A 69 18.09 0.79 0.91
C LEU A 69 18.90 0.15 2.05
N LEU A 70 19.88 0.87 2.61
CA LEU A 70 20.79 0.41 3.67
C LEU A 70 20.45 1.04 5.03
N GLN A 71 19.16 1.25 5.30
CA GLN A 71 18.70 1.89 6.54
C GLN A 71 19.10 1.11 7.79
N THR A 72 19.30 1.79 8.92
CA THR A 72 19.63 1.14 10.19
C THR A 72 18.46 0.32 10.76
N LYS A 73 17.23 0.71 10.42
CA LYS A 73 15.99 0.03 10.80
C LYS A 73 15.13 -0.18 9.56
N ARG A 74 14.79 -1.43 9.28
CA ARG A 74 13.86 -1.81 8.21
C ARG A 74 12.41 -1.70 8.69
N PRO A 75 11.45 -1.36 7.82
CA PRO A 75 10.04 -1.38 8.17
C PRO A 75 9.57 -2.82 8.42
N SER A 76 8.76 -3.02 9.46
CA SER A 76 8.22 -4.34 9.83
C SER A 76 6.86 -4.66 9.20
N ALA A 77 6.17 -3.64 8.68
CA ALA A 77 4.85 -3.75 8.08
C ALA A 77 4.76 -2.90 6.81
N LEU A 78 3.81 -3.25 5.95
CA LEU A 78 3.50 -2.46 4.75
C LEU A 78 2.85 -1.12 5.12
N PRO A 79 2.97 -0.09 4.26
CA PRO A 79 2.35 1.21 4.51
C PRO A 79 0.82 1.09 4.50
N SER A 80 0.20 1.46 5.61
CA SER A 80 -1.25 1.47 5.79
C SER A 80 -1.85 2.86 5.56
N GLU A 81 -3.12 2.90 5.18
CA GLU A 81 -3.86 4.14 4.91
C GLU A 81 -4.87 4.44 6.02
N PRO A 82 -5.06 5.71 6.40
CA PRO A 82 -5.93 6.10 7.51
C PRO A 82 -7.40 5.96 7.10
N ALA A 83 -8.09 4.97 7.66
CA ALA A 83 -9.53 4.79 7.54
C ALA A 83 -10.01 3.74 8.55
N THR A 84 -11.20 3.96 9.10
CA THR A 84 -11.75 3.08 10.12
C THR A 84 -12.45 1.91 9.45
N VAL A 85 -11.93 0.71 9.65
CA VAL A 85 -12.49 -0.55 9.18
C VAL A 85 -13.24 -1.19 10.34
N THR A 86 -14.50 -1.54 10.14
CA THR A 86 -15.33 -2.16 11.18
C THR A 86 -16.09 -3.34 10.59
N ALA A 87 -15.98 -4.51 11.23
CA ALA A 87 -16.79 -5.66 10.86
C ALA A 87 -18.25 -5.42 11.28
N VAL A 88 -19.18 -5.82 10.42
CA VAL A 88 -20.62 -5.64 10.66
C VAL A 88 -21.11 -6.53 11.79
N TYR A 89 -20.67 -7.80 11.80
CA TYR A 89 -21.20 -8.83 12.72
C TYR A 89 -20.20 -9.32 13.76
N SER A 90 -18.88 -9.28 13.48
CA SER A 90 -17.87 -9.77 14.44
C SER A 90 -17.40 -8.72 15.45
N GLY A 91 -17.77 -7.46 15.28
CA GLY A 91 -17.37 -6.36 16.17
C GLY A 91 -15.89 -5.97 16.10
N ASN A 92 -15.10 -6.62 15.24
CA ASN A 92 -13.70 -6.28 15.01
C ASN A 92 -13.55 -4.87 14.43
N ILE A 93 -12.56 -4.11 14.91
CA ILE A 93 -12.29 -2.74 14.47
C ILE A 93 -10.79 -2.59 14.19
N LYS A 94 -10.46 -1.87 13.11
CA LYS A 94 -9.10 -1.43 12.78
C LYS A 94 -9.15 0.05 12.41
N GLU A 95 -8.21 0.83 12.92
CA GLU A 95 -8.16 2.28 12.67
C GLU A 95 -7.51 2.64 11.32
N HIS A 96 -6.98 1.66 10.62
CA HIS A 96 -6.34 1.80 9.31
C HIS A 96 -6.75 0.66 8.38
N ILE A 97 -6.74 0.93 7.07
CA ILE A 97 -6.91 -0.10 6.05
C ILE A 97 -5.54 -0.75 5.79
N PRO A 98 -5.45 -2.09 5.79
CA PRO A 98 -4.23 -2.80 5.38
C PRO A 98 -3.82 -2.45 3.95
N HIS A 99 -2.52 -2.50 3.64
CA HIS A 99 -1.98 -2.09 2.35
C HIS A 99 -2.62 -2.85 1.19
N ILE A 100 -2.76 -4.17 1.30
CA ILE A 100 -3.29 -5.02 0.23
C ILE A 100 -4.76 -4.70 -0.02
N ALA A 101 -5.54 -4.56 1.05
CA ALA A 101 -6.93 -4.14 0.98
C ALA A 101 -7.03 -2.76 0.35
N HIS A 102 -6.16 -1.83 0.72
CA HIS A 102 -6.11 -0.53 0.08
C HIS A 102 -5.79 -0.66 -1.41
N VAL A 103 -4.74 -1.36 -1.83
CA VAL A 103 -4.39 -1.50 -3.27
C VAL A 103 -5.53 -2.16 -4.07
N LEU A 104 -6.24 -3.12 -3.49
CA LEU A 104 -7.40 -3.78 -4.11
C LEU A 104 -8.57 -2.81 -4.30
N LEU A 105 -8.83 -1.97 -3.30
CA LEU A 105 -10.01 -1.12 -3.18
C LEU A 105 -9.76 0.35 -3.54
N ALA A 106 -8.51 0.75 -3.75
CA ALA A 106 -8.07 2.13 -3.87
C ALA A 106 -8.71 2.80 -5.08
N ARG A 107 -9.76 3.56 -4.81
CA ARG A 107 -10.42 4.47 -5.73
C ARG A 107 -10.70 5.74 -4.96
N GLU A 108 -10.39 6.87 -5.58
CA GLU A 108 -10.79 8.16 -5.02
C GLU A 108 -12.31 8.23 -4.99
N MET A 109 -12.86 8.46 -3.80
CA MET A 109 -14.28 8.58 -3.58
C MET A 109 -14.60 10.02 -3.18
N PRO A 110 -15.63 10.66 -3.77
CA PRO A 110 -16.10 11.96 -3.32
C PRO A 110 -16.59 11.92 -1.86
N PRO A 111 -16.72 13.07 -1.20
CA PRO A 111 -17.30 13.12 0.14
C PRO A 111 -18.76 12.62 0.14
N PHE A 112 -19.16 11.97 1.23
CA PHE A 112 -20.51 11.42 1.45
C PHE A 112 -20.98 10.37 0.43
N THR A 113 -20.08 9.77 -0.34
CA THR A 113 -20.46 8.67 -1.22
C THR A 113 -20.55 7.36 -0.45
N VAL A 114 -21.52 6.53 -0.82
CA VAL A 114 -21.68 5.16 -0.32
C VAL A 114 -21.58 4.23 -1.50
N ARG A 115 -20.69 3.25 -1.42
CA ARG A 115 -20.55 2.20 -2.43
C ARG A 115 -20.56 0.84 -1.76
N CYS A 116 -21.07 -0.15 -2.49
CA CYS A 116 -21.13 -1.53 -2.04
C CYS A 116 -20.40 -2.40 -3.05
N ILE A 117 -19.50 -3.24 -2.57
CA ILE A 117 -18.77 -4.21 -3.37
C ILE A 117 -18.88 -5.58 -2.72
N VAL A 118 -18.93 -6.62 -3.54
CA VAL A 118 -18.82 -8.00 -3.13
C VAL A 118 -17.42 -8.48 -3.47
N VAL A 119 -16.72 -9.03 -2.49
CA VAL A 119 -15.38 -9.59 -2.67
C VAL A 119 -15.44 -11.09 -2.41
N LYS A 120 -15.08 -11.88 -3.42
CA LYS A 120 -15.07 -13.34 -3.38
C LYS A 120 -13.65 -13.86 -3.57
N ALA A 121 -13.28 -14.92 -2.84
CA ALA A 121 -12.03 -15.63 -3.11
C ALA A 121 -12.15 -16.43 -4.42
N ASN A 122 -11.25 -16.18 -5.37
CA ASN A 122 -11.19 -16.94 -6.61
C ASN A 122 -10.44 -18.26 -6.39
N LYS A 123 -11.15 -19.28 -5.88
CA LYS A 123 -10.59 -20.61 -5.58
C LYS A 123 -10.05 -21.32 -6.82
N ALA A 124 -10.60 -21.06 -8.01
CA ALA A 124 -10.15 -21.66 -9.27
C ALA A 124 -8.76 -21.16 -9.70
N LEU A 125 -8.48 -19.87 -9.57
CA LEU A 125 -7.16 -19.29 -9.86
C LEU A 125 -6.10 -19.71 -8.83
N GLN A 126 -6.50 -19.95 -7.58
CA GLN A 126 -5.60 -20.45 -6.54
C GLN A 126 -5.12 -21.89 -6.80
N ALA A 127 -5.89 -22.68 -7.55
CA ALA A 127 -5.55 -24.06 -7.93
C ALA A 127 -4.64 -24.16 -9.16
N LYS A 128 -4.38 -23.06 -9.88
CA LYS A 128 -3.56 -23.08 -11.10
C LYS A 128 -2.08 -23.37 -10.78
N PRO A 129 -1.40 -24.26 -11.53
CA PRO A 129 0.02 -24.55 -11.32
C PRO A 129 0.90 -23.32 -11.56
N VAL A 130 2.02 -23.24 -10.84
CA VAL A 130 3.02 -22.17 -10.96
C VAL A 130 3.66 -22.23 -12.36
N THR A 131 3.66 -21.10 -13.08
CA THR A 131 4.28 -21.01 -14.41
C THR A 131 5.81 -20.90 -14.26
N LYS A 132 6.60 -21.38 -15.24
CA LYS A 132 8.06 -21.19 -15.25
C LYS A 132 8.48 -19.73 -15.09
N VAL A 133 7.70 -18.80 -15.65
CA VAL A 133 7.92 -17.35 -15.52
C VAL A 133 7.72 -16.88 -14.07
N ASP A 134 6.76 -17.45 -13.35
CA ASP A 134 6.53 -17.14 -11.94
C ASP A 134 7.67 -17.69 -11.07
N THR A 135 8.25 -18.85 -11.42
CA THR A 135 9.45 -19.37 -10.78
C THR A 135 10.66 -18.44 -11.01
N LEU A 136 10.90 -18.02 -12.25
CA LEU A 136 12.07 -17.20 -12.60
C LEU A 136 11.96 -15.76 -12.08
N LEU A 137 10.84 -15.08 -12.35
CA LEU A 137 10.69 -13.64 -12.05
C LEU A 137 10.20 -13.40 -10.62
N ARG A 138 9.36 -14.28 -10.07
CA ARG A 138 8.82 -14.13 -8.70
C ARG A 138 9.57 -14.99 -7.67
N GLY A 139 10.38 -15.96 -8.09
CA GLY A 139 11.14 -16.83 -7.17
C GLY A 139 10.28 -17.89 -6.47
N GLN A 140 9.13 -18.26 -7.04
CA GLN A 140 8.26 -19.29 -6.44
C GLN A 140 8.82 -20.70 -6.68
N PRO A 141 8.88 -21.58 -5.68
CA PRO A 141 9.36 -22.95 -5.87
C PRO A 141 8.48 -23.68 -6.89
N ALA A 142 9.11 -24.36 -7.86
CA ALA A 142 8.43 -25.07 -8.94
C ALA A 142 7.72 -26.37 -8.51
N ILE A 143 7.81 -26.74 -7.22
CA ILE A 143 7.29 -28.02 -6.72
C ILE A 143 5.77 -27.99 -6.70
N ALA A 144 5.18 -28.90 -7.49
CA ALA A 144 3.75 -29.16 -7.55
C ALA A 144 3.20 -29.61 -6.19
N ARG A 145 2.06 -29.05 -5.79
CA ARG A 145 1.39 -29.40 -4.53
C ARG A 145 0.87 -30.83 -4.54
N THR A 146 1.23 -31.59 -3.52
CA THR A 146 0.31 -32.56 -2.91
C THR A 146 -0.71 -31.79 -2.04
N PRO A 147 -2.00 -32.15 -2.05
CA PRO A 147 -3.07 -31.36 -1.41
C PRO A 147 -3.13 -31.49 0.14
N SER A 148 -2.05 -31.92 0.80
CA SER A 148 -2.13 -32.43 2.18
C SER A 148 -1.12 -31.84 3.19
N ASN A 149 -0.27 -30.86 2.88
CA ASN A 149 0.65 -30.37 3.92
C ASN A 149 1.14 -28.92 3.79
N LYS A 150 0.66 -28.07 4.73
CA LYS A 150 1.25 -26.87 5.37
C LYS A 150 1.99 -25.76 4.58
N HIS A 151 2.23 -25.89 3.27
CA HIS A 151 2.82 -24.83 2.45
C HIS A 151 1.86 -24.35 1.37
N ASP A 152 0.85 -23.61 1.84
CA ASP A 152 -0.07 -22.86 1.00
C ASP A 152 0.64 -21.70 0.29
N PRO A 153 0.21 -21.37 -0.94
CA PRO A 153 0.92 -20.39 -1.75
C PRO A 153 0.64 -19.01 -1.16
N PRO A 154 1.54 -18.04 -1.31
CA PRO A 154 1.19 -16.67 -1.02
C PRO A 154 0.00 -16.27 -1.92
N LEU A 155 -1.13 -15.94 -1.29
CA LEU A 155 -2.38 -15.55 -1.96
C LEU A 155 -2.17 -14.33 -2.85
N VAL A 156 -1.42 -13.37 -2.32
CA VAL A 156 -1.10 -12.11 -2.98
C VAL A 156 0.30 -12.23 -3.55
N LYS A 157 0.40 -12.07 -4.86
CA LYS A 157 1.66 -12.23 -5.58
C LYS A 157 2.10 -10.89 -6.17
N LEU A 158 3.40 -10.71 -6.39
CA LEU A 158 3.89 -9.61 -7.23
C LEU A 158 3.56 -9.93 -8.69
N ARG A 159 3.11 -8.97 -9.50
CA ARG A 159 2.87 -9.18 -10.94
C ARG A 159 4.18 -9.53 -11.65
N ALA A 160 4.23 -10.68 -12.32
CA ALA A 160 5.46 -11.20 -12.97
C ALA A 160 6.10 -10.21 -13.95
N TYR A 161 5.26 -9.51 -14.73
CA TYR A 161 5.66 -8.49 -15.70
C TYR A 161 5.25 -7.08 -15.20
N GLY A 162 5.57 -6.76 -13.94
CA GLY A 162 5.36 -5.41 -13.42
C GLY A 162 6.32 -4.39 -14.06
N PRO A 163 5.97 -3.09 -14.08
CA PRO A 163 6.85 -2.02 -14.57
C PRO A 163 8.25 -2.06 -13.92
N LEU A 164 8.27 -2.37 -12.63
CA LEU A 164 9.47 -2.48 -11.82
C LEU A 164 10.42 -3.60 -12.29
N ALA A 165 9.88 -4.73 -12.76
CA ALA A 165 10.69 -5.81 -13.32
C ALA A 165 11.49 -5.33 -14.55
N TRP A 166 10.85 -4.55 -15.43
CA TRP A 166 11.53 -3.93 -16.57
C TRP A 166 12.61 -2.93 -16.17
N VAL A 167 12.34 -2.10 -15.15
CA VAL A 167 13.34 -1.18 -14.62
C VAL A 167 14.56 -1.93 -14.06
N THR A 168 14.34 -3.05 -13.35
CA THR A 168 15.45 -3.86 -12.84
C THR A 168 16.28 -4.52 -13.96
N LEU A 169 15.63 -4.99 -15.02
CA LEU A 169 16.31 -5.54 -16.20
C LEU A 169 17.09 -4.46 -16.95
N LEU A 170 16.51 -3.26 -17.10
CA LEU A 170 17.19 -2.11 -17.69
C LEU A 170 18.47 -1.76 -16.91
N GLY A 171 18.41 -1.75 -15.57
CA GLY A 171 19.58 -1.53 -14.71
C GLY A 171 20.67 -2.59 -14.87
N PHE A 172 20.27 -3.85 -15.11
CA PHE A 172 21.21 -4.94 -15.38
C PHE A 172 21.87 -4.78 -16.75
N PHE A 173 21.10 -4.51 -17.80
CA PHE A 173 21.67 -4.31 -19.14
C PHE A 173 22.56 -3.06 -19.21
N MET A 174 22.20 -1.98 -18.51
CA MET A 174 23.05 -0.80 -18.40
C MET A 174 24.36 -1.09 -17.64
N SER A 175 24.30 -1.90 -16.58
CA SER A 175 25.53 -2.36 -15.90
C SER A 175 26.43 -3.15 -16.85
N LEU A 176 25.86 -4.10 -17.60
CA LEU A 176 26.61 -4.90 -18.57
C LEU A 176 27.22 -4.05 -19.69
N ALA A 177 26.45 -3.08 -20.21
CA ALA A 177 26.94 -2.15 -21.22
C ALA A 177 28.13 -1.32 -20.70
N LEU A 178 28.02 -0.77 -19.50
CA LEU A 178 29.10 0.00 -18.87
C LEU A 178 30.34 -0.86 -18.57
N LEU A 179 30.15 -2.12 -18.20
CA LEU A 179 31.25 -3.08 -18.04
C LEU A 179 32.00 -3.29 -19.37
N ILE A 180 31.27 -3.53 -20.47
CA ILE A 180 31.83 -3.73 -21.81
C ILE A 180 32.57 -2.47 -22.27
N VAL A 181 31.95 -1.28 -22.12
CA VAL A 181 32.59 -0.02 -22.53
C VAL A 181 33.84 0.27 -21.70
N SER A 182 33.83 -0.06 -20.40
CA SER A 182 35.02 0.09 -19.53
C SER A 182 36.17 -0.82 -19.96
N LEU A 183 35.87 -2.04 -20.44
CA LEU A 183 36.86 -2.96 -21.01
C LEU A 183 37.43 -2.44 -22.33
N VAL A 184 36.58 -1.96 -23.24
CA VAL A 184 37.00 -1.44 -24.55
C VAL A 184 37.85 -0.18 -24.41
N LEU A 185 37.52 0.72 -23.48
CA LEU A 185 38.27 1.95 -23.24
C LEU A 185 39.47 1.77 -22.30
N GLY A 186 39.70 0.56 -21.78
CA GLY A 186 40.82 0.22 -20.90
C GLY A 186 40.90 1.11 -19.66
N ASP A 187 39.78 1.30 -18.96
CA ASP A 187 39.73 2.04 -17.69
C ASP A 187 39.45 1.10 -16.52
N GLY A 188 40.51 0.77 -15.79
CA GLY A 188 40.43 -0.10 -14.61
C GLY A 188 39.60 0.49 -13.47
N MET A 189 39.55 1.82 -13.33
CA MET A 189 38.76 2.47 -12.29
C MET A 189 37.27 2.30 -12.59
N SER A 190 36.82 2.66 -13.79
CA SER A 190 35.41 2.44 -14.18
C SER A 190 35.00 0.96 -14.11
N LEU A 191 35.89 0.04 -14.47
CA LEU A 191 35.64 -1.39 -14.36
C LEU A 191 35.41 -1.82 -12.90
N LEU A 192 36.32 -1.42 -12.00
CA LEU A 192 36.22 -1.73 -10.58
C LEU A 192 34.97 -1.09 -9.95
N ALA A 193 34.63 0.14 -10.33
CA ALA A 193 33.39 0.79 -9.91
C ALA A 193 32.15 0.00 -10.37
N THR A 194 32.13 -0.47 -11.61
CA THR A 194 31.03 -1.29 -12.14
C THR A 194 30.84 -2.57 -11.34
N LEU A 195 31.93 -3.26 -11.01
CA LEU A 195 31.89 -4.49 -10.21
C LEU A 195 31.41 -4.22 -8.78
N LEU A 196 31.96 -3.20 -8.11
CA LEU A 196 31.61 -2.85 -6.74
C LEU A 196 30.14 -2.42 -6.62
N LEU A 197 29.65 -1.55 -7.50
CA LEU A 197 28.29 -1.05 -7.46
C LEU A 197 27.26 -2.12 -7.88
N SER A 198 27.63 -3.02 -8.79
CA SER A 198 26.78 -4.15 -9.16
C SER A 198 26.69 -5.20 -8.05
N ALA A 199 27.81 -5.49 -7.37
CA ALA A 199 27.85 -6.38 -6.22
C ALA A 199 27.15 -5.74 -4.99
N LEU A 200 27.22 -4.42 -4.84
CA LEU A 200 26.44 -3.69 -3.84
C LEU A 200 24.93 -3.93 -4.05
N SER A 201 24.46 -3.83 -5.30
CA SER A 201 23.05 -4.09 -5.62
C SER A 201 22.60 -5.51 -5.25
N THR A 202 23.41 -6.53 -5.51
CA THR A 202 23.04 -7.91 -5.13
C THR A 202 22.99 -8.07 -3.61
N MET A 203 23.92 -7.44 -2.88
CA MET A 203 23.96 -7.48 -1.42
C MET A 203 22.78 -6.74 -0.79
N VAL A 204 22.42 -5.57 -1.32
CA VAL A 204 21.17 -4.86 -0.98
C VAL A 204 19.95 -5.74 -1.30
N GLY A 205 20.04 -6.52 -2.37
CA GLY A 205 19.06 -7.53 -2.76
C GLY A 205 18.81 -8.58 -1.68
N ILE A 206 19.90 -9.15 -1.18
CA ILE A 206 19.89 -10.16 -0.11
C ILE A 206 19.39 -9.59 1.20
N SER A 207 19.83 -8.38 1.56
CA SER A 207 19.50 -7.76 2.84
C SER A 207 18.01 -7.39 2.93
N ASN A 208 17.40 -6.94 1.84
CA ASN A 208 16.01 -6.48 1.83
C ASN A 208 15.01 -7.52 1.30
N LYS A 209 15.45 -8.72 0.90
CA LYS A 209 14.52 -9.78 0.47
C LYS A 209 13.55 -10.13 1.59
N TRP A 210 12.26 -10.12 1.25
CA TRP A 210 11.19 -10.52 2.16
C TRP A 210 10.09 -11.29 1.44
N GLU A 211 9.23 -11.93 2.24
CA GLU A 211 8.06 -12.67 1.80
C GLU A 211 6.82 -12.23 2.58
N LEU A 212 5.68 -12.13 1.87
CA LEU A 212 4.37 -11.86 2.47
C LEU A 212 3.67 -13.18 2.79
N LYS A 213 3.32 -13.40 4.06
CA LYS A 213 2.52 -14.54 4.50
C LYS A 213 1.25 -14.05 5.18
N LEU A 214 0.12 -14.27 4.52
CA LEU A 214 -1.19 -14.03 5.11
C LEU A 214 -1.63 -15.30 5.85
N PRO A 215 -1.98 -15.21 7.15
CA PRO A 215 -2.45 -16.36 7.91
C PRO A 215 -3.81 -16.81 7.39
N ARG A 216 -3.89 -18.07 6.94
CA ARG A 216 -5.15 -18.70 6.51
C ARG A 216 -5.90 -19.26 7.69
N TYR A 217 -7.24 -19.20 7.65
CA TYR A 217 -8.04 -20.06 8.52
C TYR A 217 -8.17 -21.44 7.91
N SER A 218 -7.85 -22.47 8.68
CA SER A 218 -7.98 -23.86 8.23
C SER A 218 -9.32 -24.50 8.61
N ASN A 219 -10.15 -23.85 9.43
CA ASN A 219 -11.36 -24.44 9.98
C ASN A 219 -12.59 -23.69 9.47
N SER A 220 -13.13 -24.10 8.33
CA SER A 220 -14.47 -23.69 7.91
C SER A 220 -15.50 -24.37 8.83
N SER A 221 -15.73 -23.82 10.02
CA SER A 221 -16.89 -24.21 10.81
C SER A 221 -18.14 -23.80 10.05
N ALA A 222 -19.08 -24.73 9.86
CA ALA A 222 -20.26 -24.58 9.00
C ALA A 222 -21.20 -23.40 9.39
N ASN A 223 -20.96 -22.71 10.51
CA ASN A 223 -21.74 -21.61 11.05
C ASN A 223 -20.88 -20.37 11.37
N LEU A 224 -20.03 -19.92 10.44
CA LEU A 224 -19.40 -18.60 10.58
C LEU A 224 -20.41 -17.50 10.19
N PRO A 225 -20.51 -16.40 10.96
CA PRO A 225 -21.32 -15.25 10.55
C PRO A 225 -20.79 -14.65 9.24
N ALA A 226 -21.60 -13.80 8.60
CA ALA A 226 -21.15 -13.09 7.40
C ALA A 226 -19.94 -12.19 7.73
N GLY A 227 -18.97 -12.15 6.83
CA GLY A 227 -17.72 -11.41 6.99
C GLY A 227 -17.80 -9.95 6.57
N ASP A 228 -19.00 -9.37 6.52
CA ASP A 228 -19.20 -8.05 5.96
C ASP A 228 -18.42 -6.98 6.73
N VAL A 229 -17.78 -6.08 5.99
CA VAL A 229 -16.91 -5.03 6.52
C VAL A 229 -17.34 -3.67 5.99
N VAL A 230 -17.40 -2.68 6.87
CA VAL A 230 -17.60 -1.28 6.50
C VAL A 230 -16.30 -0.52 6.68
N ILE A 231 -15.90 0.18 5.64
CA ILE A 231 -14.74 1.07 5.63
C ILE A 231 -15.24 2.50 5.61
N ARG A 232 -14.92 3.25 6.66
CA ARG A 232 -15.21 4.67 6.79
C ARG A 232 -13.94 5.48 6.52
N PHE A 233 -13.96 6.27 5.45
CA PHE A 233 -12.86 7.14 5.08
C PHE A 233 -12.91 8.49 5.81
N PRO A 234 -11.77 9.21 5.94
CA PRO A 234 -11.72 10.54 6.55
C PRO A 234 -12.62 11.58 5.88
N ASN A 235 -12.87 11.44 4.58
CA ASN A 235 -13.78 12.29 3.79
C ASN A 235 -15.28 12.00 4.06
N LYS A 236 -15.61 11.18 5.08
CA LYS A 236 -16.97 10.78 5.45
C LYS A 236 -17.70 9.99 4.35
N SER A 237 -16.96 9.33 3.46
CA SER A 237 -17.48 8.32 2.54
C SER A 237 -17.44 6.92 3.17
N PHE A 238 -18.32 6.04 2.71
CA PHE A 238 -18.45 4.67 3.18
C PHE A 238 -18.27 3.69 2.02
N LEU A 239 -17.39 2.71 2.21
CA LEU A 239 -17.27 1.55 1.32
C LEU A 239 -17.67 0.31 2.09
N ILE A 240 -18.71 -0.36 1.61
CA ILE A 240 -19.26 -1.55 2.24
C ILE A 240 -18.81 -2.75 1.42
N VAL A 241 -18.10 -3.66 2.08
CA VAL A 241 -17.51 -4.84 1.48
C VAL A 241 -18.27 -6.04 1.99
N ILE A 242 -19.07 -6.64 1.12
CA ILE A 242 -19.78 -7.89 1.40
C ILE A 242 -18.84 -9.04 1.06
N CYS A 243 -18.51 -9.87 2.03
CA CYS A 243 -17.60 -10.99 1.82
C CYS A 243 -17.79 -12.11 2.83
N GLU A 244 -17.25 -13.28 2.50
CA GLU A 244 -17.15 -14.41 3.44
C GLU A 244 -16.16 -14.07 4.57
N GLU A 245 -16.39 -14.58 5.77
CA GLU A 245 -15.52 -14.34 6.94
C GLU A 245 -14.06 -14.74 6.70
N GLU A 246 -13.82 -15.80 5.90
CA GLU A 246 -12.46 -16.21 5.48
C GLU A 246 -11.76 -15.08 4.71
N VAL A 247 -12.45 -14.45 3.76
CA VAL A 247 -11.93 -13.34 2.96
C VAL A 247 -11.72 -12.10 3.84
N ALA A 248 -12.68 -11.79 4.70
CA ALA A 248 -12.60 -10.65 5.60
C ALA A 248 -11.37 -10.74 6.51
N ARG A 249 -11.12 -11.94 7.04
CA ARG A 249 -10.01 -12.20 7.94
C ARG A 249 -8.66 -12.18 7.27
N GLU A 250 -8.56 -12.65 6.04
CA GLU A 250 -7.32 -12.61 5.27
C GLU A 250 -7.01 -11.21 4.72
N LEU A 251 -8.03 -10.45 4.31
CA LEU A 251 -7.85 -9.16 3.65
C LEU A 251 -7.77 -7.98 4.64
N PHE A 252 -8.62 -7.97 5.67
CA PHE A 252 -8.73 -6.83 6.61
C PHE A 252 -8.08 -7.10 7.97
N TRP A 253 -8.28 -8.30 8.51
CA TRP A 253 -7.88 -8.63 9.89
C TRP A 253 -6.48 -9.24 9.98
N ALA A 254 -5.93 -9.75 8.87
CA ALA A 254 -4.56 -10.25 8.83
C ALA A 254 -3.56 -9.13 9.18
N VAL A 255 -2.52 -9.52 9.92
CA VAL A 255 -1.37 -8.65 10.14
C VAL A 255 -0.44 -8.78 8.93
N GLU A 256 -0.23 -7.69 8.21
CA GLU A 256 0.67 -7.63 7.06
C GLU A 256 2.13 -7.47 7.52
N GLU A 257 2.66 -8.51 8.18
CA GLU A 257 4.06 -8.51 8.62
C GLU A 257 5.01 -8.83 7.48
N ILE A 258 6.07 -8.04 7.37
CA ILE A 258 7.16 -8.24 6.42
C ILE A 258 8.14 -9.25 7.01
N GLN A 259 8.11 -10.49 6.51
CA GLN A 259 9.08 -11.51 6.93
C GLN A 259 10.34 -11.45 6.06
N TYR A 260 11.36 -10.75 6.55
CA TYR A 260 12.67 -10.72 5.90
C TYR A 260 13.36 -12.09 5.92
N ARG A 261 14.12 -12.38 4.86
CA ARG A 261 14.97 -13.58 4.77
C ARG A 261 16.10 -13.52 5.79
N VAL A 262 16.73 -12.35 5.95
CA VAL A 262 17.71 -12.08 7.01
C VAL A 262 16.97 -11.51 8.22
N ARG A 263 16.67 -12.37 9.20
CA ARG A 263 15.95 -12.01 10.43
C ARG A 263 16.85 -11.42 11.50
N ASP A 264 18.09 -11.91 11.58
CA ASP A 264 19.03 -11.50 12.63
C ASP A 264 19.48 -10.06 12.45
N ALA A 265 19.30 -9.25 13.49
CA ALA A 265 19.64 -7.83 13.48
C ALA A 265 21.15 -7.59 13.33
N THR A 266 21.97 -8.45 13.92
CA THR A 266 23.45 -8.37 13.85
C THR A 266 23.94 -8.66 12.44
N ALA A 267 23.45 -9.73 11.82
CA ALA A 267 23.76 -10.09 10.44
C ALA A 267 23.34 -8.96 9.48
N TYR A 268 22.15 -8.39 9.66
CA TYR A 268 21.70 -7.25 8.86
C TYR A 268 22.60 -6.02 9.01
N ARG A 269 22.99 -5.65 10.24
CA ARG A 269 23.89 -4.52 10.49
C ARG A 269 25.27 -4.73 9.85
N LEU A 270 25.80 -5.95 9.90
CA LEU A 270 27.07 -6.28 9.26
C LEU A 270 26.97 -6.17 7.73
N ILE A 271 25.90 -6.71 7.12
CA ILE A 271 25.66 -6.60 5.68
C ILE A 271 25.49 -5.13 5.27
N SER A 272 24.80 -4.32 6.07
CA SER A 272 24.64 -2.89 5.82
C SER A 272 25.98 -2.15 5.92
N LEU A 273 26.82 -2.46 6.92
CA LEU A 273 28.17 -1.89 7.05
C LEU A 273 29.04 -2.25 5.84
N VAL A 274 29.05 -3.51 5.42
CA VAL A 274 29.79 -3.93 4.21
C VAL A 274 29.23 -3.21 2.98
N GLY A 275 27.91 -3.01 2.90
CA GLY A 275 27.26 -2.25 1.83
C GLY A 275 27.66 -0.80 1.75
N THR A 276 27.71 -0.10 2.88
CA THR A 276 28.13 1.30 2.89
C THR A 276 29.61 1.43 2.54
N MET A 277 30.47 0.50 2.97
CA MET A 277 31.88 0.48 2.56
C MET A 277 32.05 0.21 1.06
N MET A 278 31.32 -0.76 0.50
CA MET A 278 31.33 -1.02 -0.95
C MET A 278 30.80 0.16 -1.75
N LEU A 279 29.78 0.86 -1.25
CA LEU A 279 29.26 2.08 -1.86
C LEU A 279 30.32 3.17 -1.87
N MET A 280 30.90 3.50 -0.71
CA MET A 280 31.91 4.55 -0.62
C MET A 280 33.11 4.26 -1.51
N LEU A 281 33.62 3.02 -1.50
CA LEU A 281 34.72 2.62 -2.37
C LEU A 281 34.34 2.69 -3.85
N GLY A 282 33.15 2.21 -4.22
CA GLY A 282 32.65 2.27 -5.60
C GLY A 282 32.53 3.70 -6.13
N VAL A 283 32.06 4.62 -5.30
CA VAL A 283 31.94 6.05 -5.62
C VAL A 283 33.32 6.72 -5.78
N ILE A 284 34.26 6.45 -4.86
CA ILE A 284 35.63 6.99 -4.93
C ILE A 284 36.32 6.53 -6.22
N VAL A 285 36.19 5.24 -6.54
CA VAL A 285 36.78 4.65 -7.74
C VAL A 285 36.15 5.26 -9.01
N LEU A 286 34.82 5.45 -9.02
CA LEU A 286 34.11 6.09 -10.12
C LEU A 286 34.51 7.55 -10.33
N ALA A 287 34.75 8.30 -9.25
CA ALA A 287 35.22 9.68 -9.32
C ALA A 287 36.58 9.82 -10.01
N ASN A 288 37.41 8.76 -9.98
CA ASN A 288 38.71 8.72 -10.65
C ASN A 288 38.66 8.10 -12.06
N ALA A 289 37.48 7.77 -12.59
CA ALA A 289 37.35 7.25 -13.95
C ALA A 289 37.66 8.32 -15.03
N LYS A 290 37.98 7.85 -16.23
CA LYS A 290 38.18 8.71 -17.41
C LYS A 290 36.91 9.52 -17.71
N LEU A 291 37.08 10.76 -18.15
CA LEU A 291 35.98 11.67 -18.51
C LEU A 291 34.92 11.07 -19.44
N PRO A 292 35.25 10.38 -20.56
CA PRO A 292 34.23 9.77 -21.42
C PRO A 292 33.36 8.75 -20.68
N LEU A 293 33.94 7.96 -19.77
CA LEU A 293 33.19 6.98 -18.99
C LEU A 293 32.31 7.64 -17.92
N LYS A 294 32.76 8.75 -17.33
CA LYS A 294 31.91 9.56 -16.42
C LYS A 294 30.62 9.99 -17.11
N PHE A 295 30.69 10.45 -18.37
CA PHE A 295 29.48 10.79 -19.13
C PHE A 295 28.57 9.59 -19.40
N CYS A 296 29.13 8.43 -19.77
CA CYS A 296 28.34 7.21 -19.95
C CYS A 296 27.62 6.80 -18.66
N TRP A 297 28.32 6.86 -17.53
CA TRP A 297 27.75 6.57 -16.21
C TRP A 297 26.66 7.56 -15.83
N THR A 298 26.90 8.86 -15.98
CA THR A 298 25.89 9.89 -15.72
C THR A 298 24.65 9.71 -16.61
N GLY A 299 24.83 9.40 -17.90
CA GLY A 299 23.74 9.09 -18.81
C GLY A 299 22.93 7.87 -18.37
N ALA A 300 23.60 6.78 -17.99
CA ALA A 300 22.94 5.57 -17.50
C ALA A 300 22.13 5.85 -16.22
N TYR A 301 22.68 6.59 -15.26
CA TYR A 301 21.97 6.96 -14.04
C TYR A 301 20.78 7.88 -14.30
N LEU A 302 20.90 8.82 -15.23
CA LEU A 302 19.78 9.70 -15.61
C LEU A 302 18.62 8.89 -16.19
N VAL A 303 18.92 7.96 -17.10
CA VAL A 303 17.92 7.05 -17.70
C VAL A 303 17.28 6.16 -16.63
N LEU A 304 18.08 5.59 -15.72
CA LEU A 304 17.55 4.74 -14.66
C LEU A 304 16.70 5.53 -13.67
N ASN A 305 17.09 6.75 -13.32
CA ASN A 305 16.30 7.60 -12.43
C ASN A 305 14.95 7.96 -13.08
N ALA A 306 14.94 8.36 -14.35
CA ALA A 306 13.71 8.62 -15.09
C ALA A 306 12.79 7.38 -15.17
N ALA A 307 13.39 6.19 -15.34
CA ALA A 307 12.65 4.93 -15.36
C ALA A 307 12.03 4.60 -13.98
N HIS A 308 12.75 4.82 -12.88
CA HIS A 308 12.21 4.65 -11.51
C HIS A 308 11.11 5.64 -11.19
N TRP A 309 11.25 6.90 -11.61
CA TRP A 309 10.20 7.92 -11.45
C TRP A 309 8.95 7.54 -12.24
N SER A 310 9.12 7.08 -13.47
CA SER A 310 8.01 6.60 -14.30
C SER A 310 7.31 5.40 -13.65
N ALA A 311 8.06 4.46 -13.07
CA ALA A 311 7.49 3.33 -12.36
C ALA A 311 6.78 3.75 -11.06
N ALA A 312 7.31 4.72 -10.33
CA ALA A 312 6.69 5.25 -9.10
C ALA A 312 5.41 6.06 -9.39
N ALA A 313 5.31 6.70 -10.55
CA ALA A 313 4.11 7.42 -10.98
C ALA A 313 2.95 6.49 -11.39
N LEU A 314 3.22 5.21 -11.64
CA LEU A 314 2.20 4.24 -12.01
C LEU A 314 1.37 3.80 -10.79
N PRO A 315 0.06 3.57 -10.96
CA PRO A 315 -0.81 3.17 -9.85
C PRO A 315 -0.36 1.84 -9.24
N GLN A 316 -0.39 1.75 -7.91
CA GLN A 316 0.15 0.61 -7.14
C GLN A 316 -0.46 -0.75 -7.57
N ARG A 317 -1.72 -0.77 -8.04
CA ARG A 317 -2.37 -1.96 -8.58
C ARG A 317 -1.64 -2.65 -9.73
N LEU A 318 -0.80 -1.92 -10.49
CA LEU A 318 -0.03 -2.50 -11.60
C LEU A 318 1.14 -3.36 -11.09
N HIS A 319 1.57 -3.13 -9.87
CA HIS A 319 2.67 -3.85 -9.24
C HIS A 319 2.20 -5.14 -8.57
N TRP A 320 0.98 -5.14 -8.03
CA TRP A 320 0.41 -6.27 -7.32
C TRP A 320 -0.46 -7.15 -8.24
N ASP A 321 -0.38 -8.46 -8.05
CA ASP A 321 -1.25 -9.45 -8.68
C ASP A 321 -2.28 -9.93 -7.65
N LEU A 322 -3.46 -9.31 -7.73
CA LEU A 322 -4.59 -9.52 -6.83
C LEU A 322 -5.69 -10.39 -7.45
N SER A 323 -5.36 -11.16 -8.51
CA SER A 323 -6.32 -12.01 -9.22
C SER A 323 -6.95 -13.11 -8.35
N CYS A 324 -6.44 -13.31 -7.13
CA CYS A 324 -6.99 -14.22 -6.14
C CYS A 324 -8.33 -13.72 -5.56
N PHE A 325 -8.67 -12.45 -5.74
CA PHE A 325 -9.95 -11.86 -5.34
C PHE A 325 -10.73 -11.45 -6.58
N ASP A 326 -12.01 -11.79 -6.60
CA ASP A 326 -12.97 -11.30 -7.58
C ASP A 326 -13.82 -10.21 -6.93
N ILE A 327 -14.03 -9.11 -7.64
CA ILE A 327 -14.72 -7.92 -7.12
C ILE A 327 -15.91 -7.61 -8.03
N GLU A 328 -17.11 -7.59 -7.44
CA GLU A 328 -18.35 -7.22 -8.11
C GLU A 328 -18.95 -5.99 -7.42
N GLU A 329 -19.26 -4.93 -8.16
CA GLU A 329 -19.90 -3.74 -7.59
C GLU A 329 -21.42 -3.88 -7.56
N HIS A 330 -22.00 -3.70 -6.38
CA HIS A 330 -23.44 -3.60 -6.18
C HIS A 330 -23.86 -2.13 -6.20
N GLY A 331 -24.93 -1.84 -6.95
CA GLY A 331 -25.52 -0.51 -7.00
C GLY A 331 -26.34 -0.19 -5.76
N ILE A 332 -26.63 1.09 -5.57
CA ILE A 332 -27.54 1.57 -4.53
C ILE A 332 -28.57 2.48 -5.22
N ALA A 333 -29.85 2.30 -4.89
CA ALA A 333 -30.92 3.11 -5.46
C ALA A 333 -30.71 4.61 -5.16
N GLY A 334 -30.93 5.44 -6.17
CA GLY A 334 -30.64 6.87 -6.10
C GLY A 334 -29.15 7.23 -6.20
N GLY A 335 -28.30 6.26 -6.58
CA GLY A 335 -26.88 6.47 -6.87
C GLY A 335 -25.97 6.54 -5.63
N PRO A 336 -24.64 6.54 -5.84
CA PRO A 336 -23.66 6.48 -4.76
C PRO A 336 -23.50 7.82 -4.02
N ALA A 337 -23.78 8.94 -4.66
CA ALA A 337 -23.58 10.28 -4.10
C ALA A 337 -24.72 10.73 -3.18
N ASN A 338 -24.37 11.44 -2.10
CA ASN A 338 -25.32 12.00 -1.15
C ASN A 338 -24.96 13.44 -0.80
N ARG A 339 -25.96 14.24 -0.40
CA ARG A 339 -25.76 15.63 -0.02
C ARG A 339 -25.31 15.79 1.43
N THR A 340 -25.77 14.91 2.31
CA THR A 340 -25.49 14.98 3.75
C THR A 340 -24.88 13.68 4.27
N TYR A 341 -24.11 13.80 5.35
CA TYR A 341 -23.59 12.65 6.08
C TYR A 341 -24.69 11.71 6.57
N MET A 342 -25.83 12.27 7.01
CA MET A 342 -26.97 11.47 7.49
C MET A 342 -27.56 10.60 6.39
N ASP A 343 -27.69 11.13 5.17
CA ASP A 343 -28.21 10.37 4.04
C ASP A 343 -27.23 9.25 3.62
N ALA A 344 -25.92 9.54 3.63
CA ALA A 344 -24.89 8.53 3.40
C ALA A 344 -24.92 7.44 4.48
N LEU A 345 -25.04 7.84 5.75
CA LEU A 345 -25.13 6.93 6.88
C LEU A 345 -26.40 6.05 6.79
N GLY A 346 -27.54 6.64 6.46
CA GLY A 346 -28.79 5.91 6.24
C GLY A 346 -28.67 4.89 5.11
N LYS A 347 -28.08 5.27 3.97
CA LYS A 347 -27.79 4.33 2.87
C LYS A 347 -26.84 3.22 3.31
N ALA A 348 -25.82 3.53 4.11
CA ALA A 348 -24.91 2.51 4.61
C ALA A 348 -25.64 1.47 5.48
N ILE A 349 -26.50 1.93 6.41
CA ILE A 349 -27.34 1.06 7.25
C ILE A 349 -28.30 0.22 6.39
N THR A 350 -28.87 0.79 5.33
CA THR A 350 -29.77 0.04 4.43
C THR A 350 -29.07 -1.11 3.70
N VAL A 351 -27.78 -1.01 3.46
CA VAL A 351 -26.99 -2.07 2.83
C VAL A 351 -26.53 -3.09 3.88
N THR A 352 -26.05 -2.64 5.05
CA THR A 352 -25.53 -3.54 6.09
C THR A 352 -26.61 -4.25 6.90
N LYS A 353 -27.85 -3.75 6.91
CA LYS A 353 -28.99 -4.28 7.70
C LYS A 353 -28.72 -4.39 9.22
N SER A 354 -27.71 -3.70 9.71
CA SER A 354 -27.28 -3.67 11.11
C SER A 354 -26.71 -2.29 11.43
N VAL A 355 -26.89 -1.87 12.69
CA VAL A 355 -26.35 -0.61 13.24
C VAL A 355 -25.22 -0.82 14.26
N GLU A 356 -24.92 -2.06 14.65
CA GLU A 356 -23.93 -2.37 15.70
C GLU A 356 -22.54 -1.86 15.35
N TRP A 357 -22.14 -2.01 14.09
CA TRP A 357 -20.86 -1.52 13.57
C TRP A 357 -20.66 0.00 13.73
N LEU A 358 -21.75 0.79 13.81
CA LEU A 358 -21.63 2.23 14.04
C LEU A 358 -21.17 2.57 15.46
N ARG A 359 -21.53 1.71 16.42
CA ARG A 359 -21.10 1.83 17.82
C ARG A 359 -19.65 1.41 17.96
N HIS A 360 -19.32 0.25 17.39
CA HIS A 360 -17.96 -0.28 17.37
C HIS A 360 -16.99 0.69 16.66
N GLY A 361 -17.32 1.17 15.47
CA GLY A 361 -16.48 2.07 14.67
C GLY A 361 -16.50 3.54 15.10
N GLN A 362 -17.14 3.87 16.24
CA GLN A 362 -17.31 5.23 16.78
C GLN A 362 -17.79 6.25 15.73
N ALA A 363 -18.64 5.81 14.79
CA ALA A 363 -19.10 6.63 13.68
C ALA A 363 -20.21 7.62 14.11
N VAL A 364 -20.83 7.39 15.27
CA VAL A 364 -21.90 8.20 15.86
C VAL A 364 -21.70 8.36 17.38
N PRO A 365 -22.05 9.52 17.96
CA PRO A 365 -22.03 9.74 19.41
C PRO A 365 -22.95 8.80 20.22
N PHE A 366 -22.56 8.53 21.46
CA PHE A 366 -23.38 7.81 22.44
C PHE A 366 -24.37 8.76 23.13
N THR A 367 -25.50 9.04 22.49
CA THR A 367 -26.58 9.86 23.07
C THR A 367 -27.95 9.22 22.84
N GLN A 368 -28.92 9.52 23.68
CA GLN A 368 -30.29 8.98 23.57
C GLN A 368 -30.93 9.29 22.20
N LYS A 369 -30.79 10.52 21.71
CA LYS A 369 -31.29 10.92 20.38
C LYS A 369 -30.70 10.07 19.25
N TRP A 370 -29.41 9.76 19.32
CA TRP A 370 -28.75 8.85 18.38
C TRP A 370 -29.25 7.41 18.53
N ASN A 371 -29.54 6.93 19.74
CA ASN A 371 -30.10 5.59 19.95
C ASN A 371 -31.49 5.46 19.30
N GLU A 372 -32.37 6.45 19.52
CA GLU A 372 -33.70 6.49 18.92
C GLU A 372 -33.64 6.52 17.39
N TRP A 373 -32.76 7.36 16.83
CA TRP A 373 -32.59 7.44 15.38
C TRP A 373 -32.04 6.14 14.77
N LEU A 374 -31.07 5.49 15.41
CA LEU A 374 -30.51 4.23 14.91
C LEU A 374 -31.55 3.11 14.93
N LEU A 375 -32.41 3.04 15.96
CA LEU A 375 -33.52 2.09 16.02
C LEU A 375 -34.53 2.32 14.89
N GLU A 376 -34.87 3.58 14.58
CA GLU A 376 -35.74 3.89 13.43
C GLU A 376 -35.06 3.53 12.10
N ALA A 377 -33.77 3.84 11.96
CA ALA A 377 -33.00 3.56 10.75
C ALA A 377 -32.85 2.06 10.48
N GLU A 378 -32.60 1.26 11.52
CA GLU A 378 -32.49 -0.20 11.41
C GLU A 378 -33.82 -0.84 10.99
N LYS A 379 -34.94 -0.40 11.59
CA LYS A 379 -36.27 -0.85 11.18
C LYS A 379 -36.55 -0.53 9.72
N ALA A 380 -36.25 0.70 9.27
CA ALA A 380 -36.41 1.11 7.89
C ALA A 380 -35.48 0.35 6.93
N ALA A 381 -34.26 0.03 7.35
CA ALA A 381 -33.34 -0.77 6.56
C ALA A 381 -33.85 -2.20 6.34
N ASN A 382 -34.45 -2.81 7.36
CA ASN A 382 -34.92 -4.20 7.30
C ASN A 382 -36.19 -4.40 6.46
N THR A 383 -36.92 -3.35 6.10
CA THR A 383 -38.10 -3.46 5.23
C THR A 383 -37.76 -3.54 3.74
N VAL A 384 -36.54 -3.20 3.35
CA VAL A 384 -36.15 -2.99 1.96
C VAL A 384 -35.22 -4.10 1.47
N GLY A 385 -35.45 -4.59 0.25
CA GLY A 385 -34.67 -5.67 -0.36
C GLY A 385 -33.57 -5.21 -1.31
N HIS A 386 -33.24 -6.08 -2.25
CA HIS A 386 -32.38 -5.79 -3.39
C HIS A 386 -33.07 -6.28 -4.67
N ARG A 387 -32.78 -5.63 -5.79
CA ARG A 387 -33.31 -5.98 -7.11
C ARG A 387 -32.19 -6.04 -8.13
N THR A 388 -32.37 -6.76 -9.23
CA THR A 388 -31.42 -6.76 -10.34
C THR A 388 -31.77 -5.61 -11.29
N ASP A 389 -30.85 -4.65 -11.44
CA ASP A 389 -31.07 -3.45 -12.26
C ASP A 389 -29.72 -2.93 -12.80
N VAL A 390 -29.76 -1.88 -13.61
CA VAL A 390 -28.57 -1.22 -14.14
C VAL A 390 -27.82 -0.52 -13.01
N VAL A 391 -26.57 -0.93 -12.77
CA VAL A 391 -25.72 -0.28 -11.77
C VAL A 391 -25.14 1.00 -12.37
N ALA A 392 -25.63 2.14 -11.88
CA ALA A 392 -25.13 3.45 -12.28
C ALA A 392 -23.69 3.71 -11.78
N ASP A 393 -22.86 4.33 -12.63
CA ASP A 393 -21.53 4.85 -12.29
C ASP A 393 -20.57 3.81 -11.64
N ARG A 394 -20.39 2.64 -12.27
CA ARG A 394 -19.48 1.59 -11.78
C ARG A 394 -18.01 2.03 -11.81
N LEU A 395 -17.34 1.94 -10.65
CA LEU A 395 -15.88 2.09 -10.51
C LEU A 395 -15.12 0.77 -10.64
N TRP A 396 -15.72 -0.36 -10.22
CA TRP A 396 -15.12 -1.68 -10.33
C TRP A 396 -15.76 -2.46 -11.48
N ARG A 397 -15.10 -2.42 -12.64
CA ARG A 397 -15.57 -3.09 -13.86
C ARG A 397 -15.11 -4.56 -13.86
N THR A 398 -16.06 -5.49 -13.88
CA THR A 398 -15.82 -6.89 -14.22
C THR A 398 -15.65 -7.06 -15.74
N ALA A 399 -14.98 -8.13 -16.18
CA ALA A 399 -14.76 -8.42 -17.60
C ALA A 399 -16.06 -8.67 -18.39
N ARG A 400 -17.20 -8.85 -17.70
CA ARG A 400 -18.51 -9.11 -18.30
C ARG A 400 -19.17 -7.77 -18.64
N SER A 401 -19.40 -7.55 -19.94
CA SER A 401 -19.80 -6.29 -20.57
C SER A 401 -21.24 -5.81 -20.24
N ASP A 402 -21.93 -6.45 -19.30
CA ASP A 402 -23.33 -6.15 -19.00
C ASP A 402 -23.46 -5.23 -17.78
N ASN A 403 -24.14 -4.09 -17.94
CA ASN A 403 -24.36 -3.13 -16.86
C ASN A 403 -25.39 -3.60 -15.81
N MET A 404 -25.98 -4.78 -16.02
CA MET A 404 -26.89 -5.40 -15.05
C MET A 404 -26.12 -5.90 -13.82
N GLY A 405 -26.66 -5.65 -12.64
CA GLY A 405 -26.13 -6.15 -11.37
C GLY A 405 -27.14 -6.00 -10.25
N THR A 406 -26.73 -6.37 -9.04
CA THR A 406 -27.57 -6.21 -7.85
C THR A 406 -27.57 -4.74 -7.43
N VAL A 407 -28.76 -4.15 -7.27
CA VAL A 407 -28.96 -2.81 -6.75
C VAL A 407 -29.75 -2.92 -5.45
N TRP A 408 -29.21 -2.36 -4.39
CA TRP A 408 -29.88 -2.24 -3.09
C TRP A 408 -30.94 -1.15 -3.15
N ASP A 409 -32.18 -1.52 -2.84
CA ASP A 409 -33.25 -0.55 -2.73
C ASP A 409 -33.05 0.29 -1.46
N VAL A 410 -33.48 1.55 -1.51
CA VAL A 410 -33.46 2.48 -0.38
C VAL A 410 -34.90 2.80 -0.03
N PRO A 411 -35.26 2.97 1.27
CA PRO A 411 -36.60 3.37 1.66
C PRO A 411 -37.07 4.57 0.84
N GLY A 412 -38.30 4.50 0.32
CA GLY A 412 -38.89 5.59 -0.44
C GLY A 412 -38.89 6.88 0.39
N LYS A 413 -38.70 8.03 -0.27
CA LYS A 413 -38.64 9.34 0.40
C LYS A 413 -39.85 9.59 1.31
N ASP A 414 -41.01 9.09 0.91
CA ASP A 414 -42.28 9.22 1.62
C ASP A 414 -42.38 8.28 2.84
N VAL A 415 -41.66 7.17 2.83
CA VAL A 415 -41.66 6.18 3.92
C VAL A 415 -40.69 6.59 5.00
N TRP A 416 -39.41 6.77 4.64
CA TRP A 416 -38.37 7.11 5.60
C TRP A 416 -37.20 7.80 4.89
N THR A 417 -36.78 8.93 5.44
CA THR A 417 -35.59 9.65 5.00
C THR A 417 -34.71 9.92 6.21
N ALA A 418 -33.44 9.54 6.13
CA ALA A 418 -32.44 9.66 7.20
C ALA A 418 -32.42 11.06 7.83
N ARG A 419 -32.31 12.11 6.99
CA ARG A 419 -32.30 13.50 7.46
C ARG A 419 -33.61 13.93 8.13
N SER A 420 -34.75 13.61 7.52
CA SER A 420 -36.06 14.00 8.05
C SER A 420 -36.36 13.35 9.41
N SER A 421 -36.03 12.07 9.58
CA SER A 421 -36.17 11.38 10.88
C SER A 421 -35.29 12.03 11.96
N TRP A 422 -34.05 12.38 11.62
CA TRP A 422 -33.15 13.07 12.55
C TRP A 422 -33.67 14.44 12.99
N ASP A 423 -34.17 15.23 12.04
CA ASP A 423 -34.70 16.56 12.34
C ASP A 423 -35.97 16.44 13.24
N LYS A 424 -36.84 15.44 13.00
CA LYS A 424 -38.00 15.16 13.86
C LYS A 424 -37.60 14.83 15.30
N ILE A 425 -36.60 13.97 15.50
CA ILE A 425 -36.12 13.58 16.83
C ILE A 425 -35.46 14.76 17.55
N ASN A 426 -34.74 15.62 16.82
CA ASN A 426 -34.12 16.79 17.42
C ASN A 426 -35.11 17.88 17.83
N CYS A 427 -36.20 18.04 17.07
CA CYS A 427 -37.26 18.99 17.36
C CYS A 427 -38.18 18.56 18.51
N LYS A 428 -38.12 17.29 18.97
CA LYS A 428 -38.85 16.89 20.17
C LYS A 428 -38.25 17.61 21.39
N PRO A 429 -39.09 18.25 22.24
CA PRO A 429 -38.62 18.76 23.51
C PRO A 429 -38.03 17.61 24.33
N PRO A 430 -37.02 17.85 25.19
CA PRO A 430 -36.52 16.81 26.07
C PRO A 430 -37.72 16.28 26.87
N GLU A 431 -38.00 14.98 26.76
CA GLU A 431 -38.99 14.34 27.61
C GLU A 431 -38.60 14.64 29.06
N SER A 432 -39.46 15.38 29.76
CA SER A 432 -39.36 15.52 31.20
C SER A 432 -39.34 14.11 31.77
N SER A 433 -38.26 13.76 32.46
CA SER A 433 -38.10 12.50 33.19
C SER A 433 -39.24 12.32 34.19
N SER A 434 -40.38 11.77 33.75
CA SER A 434 -41.45 11.29 34.62
C SER A 434 -41.25 9.79 34.86
N THR A 435 -40.13 9.47 35.48
CA THR A 435 -39.91 8.24 36.25
C THR A 435 -38.92 8.59 37.37
N ALA A 436 -39.32 9.56 38.18
CA ALA A 436 -38.97 9.55 39.59
C ALA A 436 -39.76 8.40 40.24
N ASP A 437 -39.28 7.17 40.08
CA ASP A 437 -39.71 6.06 40.91
C ASP A 437 -38.51 5.16 41.24
N LYS A 438 -38.08 5.29 42.50
CA LYS A 438 -37.38 4.32 43.37
C LYS A 438 -36.11 3.64 42.84
N TYR A 439 -34.98 4.30 43.06
CA TYR A 439 -33.77 3.65 43.58
C TYR A 439 -33.12 4.54 44.66
N THR A 440 -33.68 4.52 45.86
CA THR A 440 -32.90 4.76 47.08
C THR A 440 -32.16 3.47 47.39
N GLY A 441 -30.93 3.37 46.91
CA GLY A 441 -29.95 2.38 47.32
C GLY A 441 -28.61 3.09 47.46
N GLU A 442 -28.11 3.19 48.69
CA GLU A 442 -26.80 3.74 49.02
C GLU A 442 -25.67 3.18 48.13
N PRO A 443 -24.64 3.98 47.81
CA PRO A 443 -23.43 3.43 47.23
C PRO A 443 -22.63 2.71 48.32
N ALA A 444 -22.67 1.38 48.31
CA ALA A 444 -21.69 0.56 49.02
C ALA A 444 -20.33 0.73 48.36
N VAL A 445 -19.49 1.58 48.95
CA VAL A 445 -18.05 1.67 48.67
C VAL A 445 -17.40 0.38 49.16
N GLY A 446 -17.20 -0.57 48.24
CA GLY A 446 -16.33 -1.74 48.45
C GLY A 446 -14.85 -1.37 48.23
N PRO A 447 -13.92 -1.86 49.06
CA PRO A 447 -12.55 -1.36 49.08
C PRO A 447 -11.74 -1.79 47.85
N LEU A 448 -10.91 -0.85 47.36
CA LEU A 448 -9.86 -1.04 46.37
C LEU A 448 -8.97 -2.23 46.74
N ARG A 449 -9.04 -3.30 45.96
CA ARG A 449 -8.16 -4.45 46.06
C ARG A 449 -6.83 -4.10 45.37
N LYS A 450 -5.81 -3.76 46.16
CA LYS A 450 -4.41 -3.70 45.73
C LYS A 450 -4.01 -5.06 45.14
N SER A 451 -3.61 -5.13 43.87
CA SER A 451 -2.78 -6.24 43.36
C SER A 451 -1.33 -5.74 43.32
N SER A 452 -0.55 -6.12 44.32
CA SER A 452 0.47 -7.16 44.22
C SER A 452 1.52 -6.89 43.15
N LYS A 453 2.68 -6.50 43.66
CA LYS A 453 4.00 -6.61 43.05
C LYS A 453 4.17 -7.97 42.38
N TYR A 454 4.86 -7.96 41.24
CA TYR A 454 5.72 -9.06 40.82
C TYR A 454 7.09 -8.46 40.52
N ASP A 455 8.07 -8.99 41.25
CA ASP A 455 9.50 -8.92 40.95
C ASP A 455 9.78 -9.67 39.64
N VAL A 456 10.49 -9.04 38.70
CA VAL A 456 11.73 -9.49 38.00
C VAL A 456 12.41 -8.26 37.41
#